data_AF-A0A1I2SRU5-F1
#
_entry.id   AF-A0A1I2SRU5-F1
#
_cell.length_a   1.000
_cell.length_b   1.000
_cell.length_c   1.000
_cell.angle_alpha   90.00
_cell.angle_beta   90.00
_cell.angle_gamma   90.00
#
_symmetry.space_group_name_H-M   'P 1'
#
loop_
_entity.id
_entity.type
_entity.pdbx_description
1 polymer ?
#
loop_
_entity_poly.entity_id
_entity_poly.type
_entity_poly.pdbx_seq_one_letter_code
_entity_poly.pdbx_strand_id
1 'polypeptide(L)'
;MRRCFVCEADTLEPTSRHIRYPDGSRRGFPRVCASCGVLLAAGADAATCWNHLARELAGETFQLSPDAPYGLDLYTLRSAATRLGRGARPLDETDGQALRHPHAERAAAGALFALTALRPRAVSLGIPCRPADLDGVLDALRAQAAWTSDVAILVDGPPRAPDVIDVAGFPQGAVRLAARPLGGDFSAQRNALQDLARHAWMLQLDADEALAPETGRGLPTLAALAEGGGAVSIGLPRRNRVEGILSDVYPDVQYRLNRSHVRFTGRVHERPDLGGDWRQGFIALGGAIEHRLTRTHVAARSTRYETMDPGRGRPEEQTALLRPYRP
;
A
#
# COMPACT_ATOMS: atom_id res chain seq x y z
N MET A 1 -21.03 8.39 -9.92
CA MET A 1 -19.65 8.17 -9.42
C MET A 1 -19.20 6.76 -9.76
N ARG A 2 -18.15 6.63 -10.59
CA ARG A 2 -17.53 5.35 -10.94
C ARG A 2 -16.53 4.92 -9.87
N ARG A 3 -15.58 5.81 -9.55
CA ARG A 3 -14.48 5.56 -8.60
C ARG A 3 -14.74 6.12 -7.22
N CYS A 4 -14.15 5.48 -6.22
CA CYS A 4 -14.18 5.95 -4.84
C CYS A 4 -13.47 7.30 -4.70
N PHE A 5 -14.12 8.30 -4.09
CA PHE A 5 -13.51 9.61 -3.86
C PHE A 5 -12.33 9.59 -2.86
N VAL A 6 -12.20 8.53 -2.05
CA VAL A 6 -11.14 8.36 -1.04
C VAL A 6 -9.90 7.71 -1.64
N CYS A 7 -10.04 6.50 -2.18
CA CYS A 7 -8.92 5.67 -2.65
C CYS A 7 -8.86 5.49 -4.18
N GLU A 8 -9.79 6.08 -4.93
CA GLU A 8 -9.84 6.07 -6.39
C GLU A 8 -10.07 4.69 -7.04
N ALA A 9 -10.31 3.64 -6.24
CA ALA A 9 -10.67 2.32 -6.74
C ALA A 9 -12.01 2.32 -7.49
N ASP A 10 -12.07 1.61 -8.61
CA ASP A 10 -13.29 1.32 -9.36
C ASP A 10 -13.98 0.04 -8.83
N THR A 11 -14.27 0.04 -7.53
CA THR A 11 -14.86 -1.10 -6.82
C THR A 11 -16.03 -0.64 -5.95
N LEU A 12 -16.84 0.27 -6.48
CA LEU A 12 -18.02 0.79 -5.80
C LEU A 12 -19.21 -0.14 -6.03
N GLU A 13 -19.61 -0.87 -4.98
CA GLU A 13 -20.61 -1.93 -5.04
C GLU A 13 -21.86 -1.59 -4.22
N PRO A 14 -23.04 -2.15 -4.56
CA PRO A 14 -24.23 -2.06 -3.70
C PRO A 14 -23.98 -2.64 -2.31
N THR A 15 -24.63 -2.10 -1.28
CA THR A 15 -24.50 -2.61 0.09
C THR A 15 -25.75 -2.36 0.94
N SER A 16 -25.85 -3.06 2.06
CA SER A 16 -26.82 -2.82 3.15
C SER A 16 -26.14 -2.29 4.42
N ARG A 17 -24.85 -1.96 4.35
CA ARG A 17 -24.08 -1.41 5.47
C ARG A 17 -24.66 -0.08 5.95
N HIS A 18 -24.49 0.17 7.24
CA HIS A 18 -24.96 1.37 7.90
C HIS A 18 -23.93 1.83 8.94
N ILE A 19 -24.02 3.10 9.31
CA ILE A 19 -23.27 3.69 10.41
C ILE A 19 -24.20 3.92 11.60
N ARG A 20 -23.71 3.66 12.82
CA ARG A 20 -24.32 3.99 14.11
C ARG A 20 -23.59 5.19 14.72
N TYR A 21 -24.34 6.21 15.08
CA TYR A 21 -23.82 7.44 15.69
C TYR A 21 -23.90 7.37 17.22
N PRO A 22 -23.17 8.24 17.94
CA PRO A 22 -23.18 8.25 19.41
C PRO A 22 -24.55 8.47 20.04
N ASP A 23 -25.47 9.16 19.34
CA ASP A 23 -26.86 9.38 19.77
C ASP A 23 -27.77 8.15 19.57
N GLY A 24 -27.22 7.03 19.08
CA GLY A 24 -27.93 5.80 18.79
C GLY A 24 -28.61 5.76 17.41
N SER A 25 -28.62 6.87 16.67
CA SER A 25 -29.16 6.91 15.32
C SER A 25 -28.36 6.01 14.37
N ARG A 26 -29.05 5.51 13.33
CA ARG A 26 -28.45 4.63 12.31
C ARG A 26 -28.75 5.18 10.93
N ARG A 27 -27.73 5.27 10.08
CA ARG A 27 -27.88 5.69 8.68
C ARG A 27 -27.38 4.61 7.73
N GLY A 28 -28.26 4.10 6.88
CA GLY A 28 -27.92 3.18 5.80
C GLY A 28 -27.32 3.89 4.60
N PHE A 29 -26.44 3.19 3.87
CA PHE A 29 -25.80 3.70 2.66
C PHE A 29 -25.98 2.71 1.52
N PRO A 30 -26.39 3.15 0.32
CA PRO A 30 -26.65 2.25 -0.81
C PRO A 30 -25.38 1.66 -1.45
N ARG A 31 -24.21 2.28 -1.27
CA ARG A 31 -22.95 1.83 -1.91
C ARG A 31 -21.77 1.85 -0.95
N VAL A 32 -20.83 0.94 -1.18
CA VAL A 32 -19.55 0.82 -0.47
C VAL A 32 -18.40 0.74 -1.46
N CYS A 33 -17.23 1.26 -1.10
CA CYS A 33 -15.99 0.90 -1.78
C CYS A 33 -15.43 -0.40 -1.20
N ALA A 34 -15.35 -1.47 -2.00
CA ALA A 34 -14.78 -2.74 -1.58
C ALA A 34 -13.27 -2.67 -1.24
N SER A 35 -12.56 -1.62 -1.67
CA SER A 35 -11.14 -1.43 -1.38
C SER A 35 -10.90 -0.75 -0.02
N CYS A 36 -11.44 0.46 0.20
CA CYS A 36 -11.18 1.20 1.44
C CYS A 36 -12.31 1.14 2.48
N GLY A 37 -13.51 0.67 2.11
CA GLY A 37 -14.63 0.52 3.04
C GLY A 37 -15.53 1.74 3.22
N VAL A 38 -15.23 2.88 2.57
CA VAL A 38 -16.08 4.08 2.63
C VAL A 38 -17.48 3.79 2.07
N LEU A 39 -18.49 4.35 2.72
CA LEU A 39 -19.89 4.25 2.37
C LEU A 39 -20.35 5.55 1.69
N LEU A 40 -21.24 5.45 0.70
CA LEU A 40 -21.70 6.59 -0.09
C LEU A 40 -23.21 6.75 -0.01
N ALA A 41 -23.67 7.98 0.23
CA ALA A 41 -25.09 8.30 0.17
C ALA A 41 -25.64 8.21 -1.26
N ALA A 42 -26.95 8.10 -1.40
CA ALA A 42 -27.61 8.22 -2.70
C ALA A 42 -27.31 9.61 -3.31
N GLY A 43 -26.96 9.64 -4.60
CA GLY A 43 -26.63 10.89 -5.29
C GLY A 43 -25.30 11.54 -4.87
N ALA A 44 -24.46 10.86 -4.06
CA ALA A 44 -23.18 11.40 -3.64
C ALA A 44 -22.29 11.80 -4.83
N ASP A 45 -21.76 13.02 -4.77
CA ASP A 45 -20.78 13.56 -5.71
C ASP A 45 -19.35 13.46 -5.15
N ALA A 46 -18.39 13.11 -6.00
CA ALA A 46 -17.03 12.78 -5.57
C ALA A 46 -16.29 14.03 -5.06
N ALA A 47 -16.41 15.15 -5.77
CA ALA A 47 -15.75 16.40 -5.40
C ALA A 47 -16.34 16.95 -4.10
N THR A 48 -17.67 16.92 -3.96
CA THR A 48 -18.37 17.33 -2.75
C THR A 48 -17.97 16.48 -1.54
N CYS A 49 -17.94 15.15 -1.70
CA CYS A 49 -17.50 14.24 -0.64
C CYS A 49 -16.05 14.49 -0.23
N TRP A 50 -15.14 14.65 -1.20
CA TRP A 50 -13.73 14.91 -0.92
C TRP A 50 -13.52 16.26 -0.23
N ASN A 51 -14.14 17.33 -0.73
CA ASN A 51 -14.01 18.66 -0.14
C ASN A 51 -14.51 18.69 1.31
N HIS A 52 -15.65 18.05 1.58
CA HIS A 52 -16.15 17.89 2.93
C HIS A 52 -15.14 17.11 3.80
N LEU A 53 -14.71 15.93 3.36
CA LEU A 53 -13.77 15.09 4.13
C LEU A 53 -12.44 15.79 4.38
N ALA A 54 -11.87 16.44 3.38
CA ALA A 54 -10.59 17.14 3.49
C ALA A 54 -10.67 18.30 4.49
N ARG A 55 -11.80 19.03 4.53
CA ARG A 55 -12.04 20.08 5.52
C ARG A 55 -12.09 19.52 6.94
N GLU A 56 -12.87 18.46 7.17
CA GLU A 56 -12.94 17.82 8.49
C GLU A 56 -11.59 17.23 8.92
N LEU A 57 -10.84 16.65 7.98
CA LEU A 57 -9.49 16.15 8.20
C LEU A 57 -8.45 17.24 8.47
N ALA A 58 -8.78 18.53 8.34
CA ALA A 58 -7.88 19.62 8.72
C ALA A 58 -7.95 19.96 10.22
N GLY A 59 -8.99 19.51 10.94
CA GLY A 59 -9.15 19.75 12.38
C GLY A 59 -8.16 18.99 13.28
N GLU A 60 -8.22 19.21 14.59
CA GLU A 60 -7.46 18.41 15.59
C GLU A 60 -8.19 17.11 15.97
N THR A 61 -9.50 17.09 15.77
CA THR A 61 -10.36 15.93 15.98
C THR A 61 -11.26 15.76 14.78
N PHE A 62 -11.67 14.52 14.51
CA PHE A 62 -12.65 14.17 13.52
C PHE A 62 -13.82 13.51 14.21
N GLN A 63 -15.04 13.93 13.85
CA GLN A 63 -16.27 13.23 14.20
C GLN A 63 -17.15 13.18 12.96
N LEU A 64 -17.55 11.98 12.55
CA LEU A 64 -18.41 11.83 11.38
C LEU A 64 -19.80 12.42 11.68
N SER A 65 -20.14 13.50 10.98
CA SER A 65 -21.48 14.09 11.04
C SER A 65 -22.56 13.15 10.46
N PRO A 66 -23.76 13.07 11.07
CA PRO A 66 -24.93 12.42 10.50
C PRO A 66 -25.31 12.91 9.10
N ASP A 67 -25.00 14.17 8.78
CA ASP A 67 -25.35 14.82 7.51
C ASP A 67 -24.26 14.69 6.44
N ALA A 68 -23.11 14.11 6.76
CA ALA A 68 -22.01 13.95 5.79
C ALA A 68 -22.48 13.17 4.55
N PRO A 69 -22.02 13.47 3.33
CA PRO A 69 -22.46 12.76 2.11
C PRO A 69 -21.88 11.34 1.99
N TYR A 70 -21.19 10.85 3.02
CA TYR A 70 -20.54 9.56 3.10
C TYR A 70 -20.60 9.01 4.53
N GLY A 71 -20.33 7.72 4.69
CA GLY A 71 -20.11 7.07 5.97
C GLY A 71 -18.73 6.44 6.01
N LEU A 72 -18.08 6.45 7.16
CA LEU A 72 -16.80 5.76 7.36
C LEU A 72 -16.60 5.43 8.84
N ASP A 73 -15.89 4.33 9.08
CA ASP A 73 -15.46 3.90 10.40
C ASP A 73 -14.02 4.37 10.67
N LEU A 74 -13.53 4.18 11.90
CA LEU A 74 -12.20 4.67 12.29
C LEU A 74 -11.07 4.02 11.48
N TYR A 75 -11.23 2.77 11.05
CA TYR A 75 -10.26 2.12 10.15
C TYR A 75 -10.16 2.84 8.79
N THR A 76 -11.30 3.15 8.18
CA THR A 76 -11.34 3.89 6.91
C THR A 76 -10.84 5.33 7.12
N LEU A 77 -11.16 5.96 8.25
CA LEU A 77 -10.65 7.29 8.62
C LEU A 77 -9.12 7.32 8.65
N ARG A 78 -8.48 6.32 9.30
CA ARG A 78 -7.02 6.21 9.36
C ARG A 78 -6.42 6.20 7.95
N SER A 79 -6.97 5.37 7.06
CA SER A 79 -6.50 5.28 5.67
C SER A 79 -6.69 6.62 4.93
N ALA A 80 -7.87 7.25 5.06
CA ALA A 80 -8.17 8.53 4.42
C ALA A 80 -7.26 9.67 4.91
N ALA A 81 -7.01 9.75 6.22
CA ALA A 81 -6.16 10.77 6.83
C ALA A 81 -4.72 10.77 6.25
N THR A 82 -4.19 9.59 5.92
CA THR A 82 -2.83 9.49 5.35
C THR A 82 -2.70 10.17 3.99
N ARG A 83 -3.80 10.35 3.24
CA ARG A 83 -3.80 11.10 1.96
C ARG A 83 -3.40 12.57 2.15
N LEU A 84 -3.60 13.11 3.35
CA LEU A 84 -3.24 14.48 3.72
C LEU A 84 -2.01 14.52 4.66
N GLY A 85 -1.21 13.45 4.72
CA GLY A 85 -0.06 13.37 5.60
C GLY A 85 -0.43 13.36 7.09
N ARG A 86 -1.65 12.92 7.43
CA ARG A 86 -2.15 12.87 8.80
C ARG A 86 -2.36 11.43 9.27
N GLY A 87 -2.27 11.24 10.59
CA GLY A 87 -2.71 10.05 11.28
C GLY A 87 -4.03 10.28 12.01
N ALA A 88 -4.75 9.20 12.29
CA ALA A 88 -5.91 9.20 13.16
C ALA A 88 -5.67 8.18 14.28
N ARG A 89 -5.98 8.55 15.52
CA ARG A 89 -5.96 7.65 16.68
C ARG A 89 -7.31 7.66 17.39
N PRO A 90 -7.69 6.56 18.06
CA PRO A 90 -8.89 6.49 18.90
C PRO A 90 -8.95 7.62 19.94
N LEU A 91 -10.15 8.09 20.26
CA LEU A 91 -10.37 9.01 21.40
C LEU A 91 -10.48 8.24 22.72
N ASP A 92 -11.01 7.02 22.67
CA ASP A 92 -11.21 6.13 23.82
C ASP A 92 -10.98 4.65 23.47
N GLU A 93 -11.18 3.75 24.44
CA GLU A 93 -11.02 2.30 24.23
C GLU A 93 -12.07 1.71 23.26
N THR A 94 -13.27 2.28 23.22
CA THR A 94 -14.34 1.81 22.31
C THR A 94 -13.96 2.10 20.85
N ASP A 95 -13.45 3.30 20.60
CA ASP A 95 -12.86 3.66 19.32
C ASP A 95 -11.64 2.77 19.02
N GLY A 96 -10.84 2.44 20.04
CA GLY A 96 -9.70 1.53 19.92
C GLY A 96 -10.10 0.13 19.44
N GLN A 97 -11.20 -0.40 19.98
CA GLN A 97 -11.80 -1.65 19.51
C GLN A 97 -12.29 -1.51 18.07
N ALA A 98 -13.02 -0.44 17.74
CA ALA A 98 -13.51 -0.20 16.38
C ALA A 98 -12.39 -0.12 15.35
N LEU A 99 -11.24 0.48 15.68
CA LEU A 99 -10.07 0.53 14.78
C LEU A 99 -9.50 -0.87 14.47
N ARG A 100 -9.58 -1.81 15.41
CA ARG A 100 -9.15 -3.22 15.24
C ARG A 100 -10.17 -4.07 14.48
N HIS A 101 -11.37 -3.52 14.23
CA HIS A 101 -12.44 -4.17 13.47
C HIS A 101 -12.76 -3.34 12.22
N PRO A 102 -11.98 -3.46 11.13
CA PRO A 102 -12.27 -2.82 9.87
C PRO A 102 -13.71 -3.04 9.44
N HIS A 103 -14.32 -1.99 8.91
CA HIS A 103 -15.70 -1.91 8.48
C HIS A 103 -16.74 -1.95 9.61
N ALA A 104 -16.34 -1.63 10.84
CA ALA A 104 -17.24 -1.50 11.98
C ALA A 104 -18.42 -0.56 11.68
N GLU A 105 -19.56 -0.80 12.33
CA GLU A 105 -20.75 0.04 12.16
C GLU A 105 -20.61 1.38 12.88
N ARG A 106 -19.65 1.56 13.78
CA ARG A 106 -19.50 2.78 14.57
C ARG A 106 -19.02 3.95 13.70
N ALA A 107 -19.69 5.09 13.83
CA ALA A 107 -19.29 6.35 13.19
C ALA A 107 -17.85 6.70 13.60
N ALA A 108 -17.00 7.04 12.63
CA ALA A 108 -15.62 7.37 12.93
C ALA A 108 -15.52 8.60 13.84
N ALA A 109 -14.78 8.44 14.93
CA ALA A 109 -14.32 9.51 15.78
C ALA A 109 -12.83 9.27 16.10
N GLY A 110 -12.03 10.33 16.08
CA GLY A 110 -10.59 10.18 16.30
C GLY A 110 -9.86 11.50 16.47
N ALA A 111 -8.76 11.48 17.22
CA ALA A 111 -7.83 12.59 17.24
C ALA A 111 -6.94 12.54 16.00
N LEU A 112 -6.80 13.68 15.33
CA LEU A 112 -6.00 13.86 14.14
C LEU A 112 -4.66 14.49 14.49
N PHE A 113 -3.59 14.04 13.86
CA PHE A 113 -2.25 14.57 14.07
C PHE A 113 -1.44 14.52 12.77
N ALA A 114 -0.44 15.38 12.65
CA ALA A 114 0.49 15.31 11.52
C ALA A 114 1.37 14.06 11.66
N LEU A 115 1.55 13.28 10.59
CA LEU A 115 2.41 12.08 10.64
C LEU A 115 3.85 12.44 11.00
N THR A 116 4.31 13.65 10.64
CA THR A 116 5.62 14.19 11.00
C THR A 116 5.83 14.38 12.50
N ALA A 117 4.76 14.37 13.31
CA ALA A 117 4.86 14.41 14.77
C ALA A 117 5.20 13.03 15.38
N LEU A 118 5.08 11.94 14.62
CA LEU A 118 5.47 10.62 15.07
C LEU A 118 7.00 10.46 15.03
N ARG A 119 7.53 9.76 16.03
CA ARG A 119 8.93 9.32 15.99
C ARG A 119 9.11 8.31 14.84
N PRO A 120 9.95 8.59 13.82
CA PRO A 120 10.08 7.74 12.66
C PRO A 120 10.68 6.37 13.01
N ARG A 121 10.29 5.33 12.26
CA ARG A 121 10.91 4.00 12.30
C ARG A 121 11.82 3.81 11.10
N ALA A 122 13.01 3.25 11.32
CA ALA A 122 13.88 2.88 10.22
C ALA A 122 13.21 1.81 9.35
N VAL A 123 13.35 1.94 8.03
CA VAL A 123 12.76 1.05 7.03
C VAL A 123 13.86 0.56 6.10
N SER A 124 13.99 -0.75 5.96
CA SER A 124 14.86 -1.40 4.96
C SER A 124 14.21 -1.35 3.59
N LEU A 125 15.00 -1.23 2.52
CA LEU A 125 14.54 -1.38 1.14
C LEU A 125 15.03 -2.72 0.58
N GLY A 126 14.11 -3.53 0.08
CA GLY A 126 14.41 -4.79 -0.62
C GLY A 126 14.07 -4.67 -2.11
N ILE A 127 14.99 -5.07 -3.00
CA ILE A 127 14.77 -5.07 -4.45
C ILE A 127 15.19 -6.42 -5.03
N PRO A 128 14.26 -7.29 -5.48
CA PRO A 128 14.60 -8.45 -6.28
C PRO A 128 14.76 -8.01 -7.74
N CYS A 129 15.80 -8.49 -8.41
CA CYS A 129 16.03 -8.15 -9.81
C CYS A 129 16.65 -9.32 -10.59
N ARG A 130 16.52 -9.28 -11.92
CA ARG A 130 17.31 -10.18 -12.79
C ARG A 130 18.71 -9.59 -12.95
N PRO A 131 19.71 -10.41 -13.35
CA PRO A 131 21.06 -9.91 -13.62
C PRO A 131 21.07 -8.74 -14.61
N ALA A 132 20.23 -8.81 -15.66
CA ALA A 132 20.12 -7.78 -16.69
C ALA A 132 19.49 -6.44 -16.19
N ASP A 133 18.81 -6.45 -15.05
CA ASP A 133 18.18 -5.24 -14.49
C ASP A 133 19.06 -4.57 -13.42
N LEU A 134 20.19 -5.19 -13.04
CA LEU A 134 21.00 -4.77 -11.89
C LEU A 134 21.57 -3.35 -12.05
N ASP A 135 22.14 -3.02 -13.20
CA ASP A 135 22.74 -1.70 -13.44
C ASP A 135 21.68 -0.59 -13.31
N GLY A 136 20.48 -0.81 -13.88
CA GLY A 136 19.36 0.12 -13.76
C GLY A 136 18.85 0.28 -12.32
N VAL A 137 18.86 -0.80 -11.54
CA VAL A 137 18.55 -0.75 -10.09
C VAL A 137 19.58 0.09 -9.33
N LEU A 138 20.87 -0.11 -9.60
CA LEU A 138 21.95 0.64 -8.95
C LEU A 138 21.90 2.13 -9.29
N ASP A 139 21.67 2.46 -10.56
CA ASP A 139 21.54 3.85 -11.03
C ASP A 139 20.36 4.58 -10.37
N ALA A 140 19.22 3.90 -10.22
CA ALA A 140 18.02 4.45 -9.60
C ALA A 140 18.13 4.58 -8.07
N LEU A 141 19.03 3.83 -7.43
CA LEU A 141 19.05 3.67 -5.98
C LEU A 141 19.34 4.97 -5.23
N ARG A 142 20.17 5.86 -5.81
CA ARG A 142 20.54 7.15 -5.20
C ARG A 142 19.32 7.98 -4.78
N ALA A 143 18.21 7.90 -5.51
CA ALA A 143 16.98 8.61 -5.19
C ALA A 143 16.34 8.16 -3.85
N GLN A 144 16.68 6.96 -3.38
CA GLN A 144 16.14 6.35 -2.16
C GLN A 144 16.97 6.66 -0.90
N ALA A 145 18.19 7.20 -1.05
CA ALA A 145 19.08 7.53 0.06
C ALA A 145 18.50 8.55 1.06
N ALA A 146 17.50 9.32 0.65
CA ALA A 146 16.87 10.35 1.49
C ALA A 146 16.00 9.80 2.64
N TRP A 147 15.64 8.51 2.61
CA TRP A 147 14.70 7.94 3.59
C TRP A 147 15.11 6.58 4.15
N THR A 148 16.07 5.88 3.51
CA THR A 148 16.61 4.63 4.03
C THR A 148 18.13 4.63 4.04
N SER A 149 18.68 3.86 4.99
CA SER A 149 20.12 3.59 5.13
C SER A 149 20.43 2.09 5.12
N ASP A 150 19.46 1.26 4.74
CA ASP A 150 19.62 -0.19 4.62
C ASP A 150 18.92 -0.68 3.35
N VAL A 151 19.71 -1.17 2.39
CA VAL A 151 19.24 -1.68 1.11
C VAL A 151 19.76 -3.10 0.91
N ALA A 152 18.87 -4.02 0.58
CA ALA A 152 19.18 -5.37 0.14
C ALA A 152 18.71 -5.57 -1.31
N ILE A 153 19.64 -5.81 -2.21
CA ILE A 153 19.37 -6.20 -3.60
C ILE A 153 19.56 -7.71 -3.70
N LEU A 154 18.58 -8.42 -4.26
CA LEU A 154 18.60 -9.87 -4.39
C LEU A 154 18.46 -10.27 -5.86
N VAL A 155 19.59 -10.68 -6.45
CA VAL A 155 19.65 -11.06 -7.86
C VAL A 155 19.16 -12.50 -8.06
N ASP A 156 18.30 -12.71 -9.06
CA ASP A 156 17.95 -14.04 -9.57
C ASP A 156 19.16 -14.67 -10.26
N GLY A 157 19.90 -15.50 -9.54
CA GLY A 157 21.15 -16.10 -10.02
C GLY A 157 21.74 -17.12 -9.05
N PRO A 158 22.93 -17.67 -9.35
CA PRO A 158 23.58 -18.64 -8.47
C PRO A 158 23.70 -18.11 -7.03
N PRO A 159 23.46 -18.94 -5.99
CA PRO A 159 23.49 -18.50 -4.61
C PRO A 159 24.79 -17.75 -4.26
N ARG A 160 24.65 -16.57 -3.68
CA ARG A 160 25.75 -15.75 -3.19
C ARG A 160 25.36 -15.07 -1.89
N ALA A 161 26.23 -15.21 -0.89
CA ALA A 161 26.06 -14.53 0.38
C ALA A 161 26.04 -13.00 0.19
N PRO A 162 25.38 -12.24 1.06
CA PRO A 162 25.31 -10.79 0.95
C PRO A 162 26.71 -10.18 1.04
N ASP A 163 27.06 -9.39 0.01
CA ASP A 163 28.29 -8.62 -0.03
C ASP A 163 27.96 -7.12 -0.01
N VAL A 164 28.82 -6.34 0.63
CA VAL A 164 28.65 -4.88 0.70
C VAL A 164 29.13 -4.27 -0.61
N ILE A 165 28.33 -3.36 -1.15
CA ILE A 165 28.71 -2.57 -2.32
C ILE A 165 28.58 -1.07 -2.01
N ASP A 166 29.49 -0.28 -2.55
CA ASP A 166 29.45 1.17 -2.42
C ASP A 166 28.55 1.76 -3.49
N VAL A 167 27.55 2.54 -3.06
CA VAL A 167 26.63 3.25 -3.95
C VAL A 167 26.58 4.71 -3.54
N ALA A 168 26.74 5.60 -4.52
CA ALA A 168 26.75 7.04 -4.29
C ALA A 168 25.47 7.51 -3.57
N GLY A 169 25.64 8.29 -2.51
CA GLY A 169 24.56 8.81 -1.68
C GLY A 169 24.23 7.95 -0.46
N PHE A 170 24.73 6.72 -0.38
CA PHE A 170 24.55 5.86 0.80
C PHE A 170 25.81 5.83 1.68
N PRO A 171 25.67 5.63 3.00
CA PRO A 171 26.82 5.38 3.86
C PRO A 171 27.42 4.00 3.55
N GLN A 172 28.72 3.85 3.84
CA GLN A 172 29.42 2.57 3.66
C GLN A 172 28.69 1.45 4.41
N GLY A 173 28.52 0.30 3.76
CA GLY A 173 27.83 -0.85 4.35
C GLY A 173 26.31 -0.82 4.27
N ALA A 174 25.69 0.26 3.79
CA ALA A 174 24.23 0.37 3.68
C ALA A 174 23.63 -0.51 2.59
N VAL A 175 24.31 -0.65 1.45
CA VAL A 175 23.82 -1.42 0.31
C VAL A 175 24.50 -2.78 0.28
N ARG A 176 23.67 -3.83 0.25
CA ARG A 176 24.11 -5.21 0.16
C ARG A 176 23.53 -5.88 -1.05
N LEU A 177 24.36 -6.64 -1.75
CA LEU A 177 23.99 -7.41 -2.91
C LEU A 177 24.15 -8.90 -2.60
N ALA A 178 23.06 -9.63 -2.69
CA ALA A 178 23.02 -11.09 -2.57
C ALA A 178 22.46 -11.70 -3.86
N ALA A 179 22.58 -13.01 -4.01
CA ALA A 179 21.94 -13.72 -5.11
C ALA A 179 21.35 -15.05 -4.64
N ARG A 180 20.24 -15.43 -5.25
CA ARG A 180 19.66 -16.78 -5.15
C ARG A 180 18.80 -17.04 -6.38
N PRO A 181 18.63 -18.30 -6.80
CA PRO A 181 17.72 -18.61 -7.90
C PRO A 181 16.28 -18.26 -7.49
N LEU A 182 15.53 -17.63 -8.39
CA LEU A 182 14.10 -17.40 -8.21
C LEU A 182 13.37 -18.73 -8.01
N GLY A 183 13.78 -19.76 -8.76
CA GLY A 183 13.20 -21.10 -8.66
C GLY A 183 11.72 -21.15 -9.02
N GLY A 184 11.24 -20.17 -9.80
CA GLY A 184 9.83 -20.00 -10.11
C GLY A 184 8.95 -19.62 -8.92
N ASP A 185 9.52 -19.16 -7.80
CA ASP A 185 8.77 -18.81 -6.58
C ASP A 185 9.11 -17.37 -6.12
N PHE A 186 8.21 -16.44 -6.46
CA PHE A 186 8.34 -15.03 -6.09
C PHE A 186 8.17 -14.82 -4.57
N SER A 187 7.32 -15.61 -3.90
CA SER A 187 7.19 -15.54 -2.44
C SER A 187 8.50 -15.91 -1.75
N ALA A 188 9.17 -16.98 -2.21
CA ALA A 188 10.48 -17.35 -1.68
C ALA A 188 11.53 -16.25 -1.89
N GLN A 189 11.49 -15.54 -3.03
CA GLN A 189 12.38 -14.40 -3.29
C GLN A 189 12.11 -13.24 -2.32
N ARG A 190 10.85 -12.90 -2.09
CA ARG A 190 10.45 -11.86 -1.13
C ARG A 190 10.78 -12.23 0.30
N ASN A 191 10.63 -13.50 0.68
CA ASN A 191 10.98 -14.00 2.00
C ASN A 191 12.49 -13.97 2.25
N ALA A 192 13.30 -14.30 1.24
CA ALA A 192 14.74 -14.14 1.33
C ALA A 192 15.15 -12.67 1.52
N LEU A 193 14.45 -11.72 0.86
CA LEU A 193 14.66 -10.29 1.14
C LEU A 193 14.27 -9.92 2.58
N GLN A 194 13.15 -10.44 3.10
CA GLN A 194 12.76 -10.21 4.50
C GLN A 194 13.86 -10.64 5.48
N ASP A 195 14.53 -11.77 5.23
CA ASP A 195 15.63 -12.26 6.06
C ASP A 195 16.90 -11.40 5.97
N LEU A 196 17.04 -10.59 4.91
CA LEU A 196 18.14 -9.64 4.77
C LEU A 196 17.87 -8.31 5.47
N ALA A 197 16.63 -7.98 5.84
CA ALA A 197 16.30 -6.70 6.46
C ALA A 197 17.09 -6.47 7.77
N ARG A 198 17.72 -5.30 7.93
CA ARG A 198 18.32 -4.90 9.23
C ARG A 198 17.35 -4.15 10.14
N HIS A 199 16.22 -3.72 9.60
CA HIS A 199 15.19 -3.02 10.35
C HIS A 199 13.94 -3.87 10.52
N ALA A 200 13.12 -3.48 11.50
CA ALA A 200 11.88 -4.20 11.79
C ALA A 200 10.80 -4.04 10.70
N TRP A 201 10.99 -3.08 9.80
CA TRP A 201 10.13 -2.81 8.64
C TRP A 201 10.94 -2.88 7.36
N MET A 202 10.36 -3.46 6.32
CA MET A 202 10.92 -3.50 4.97
C MET A 202 9.86 -3.07 3.95
N LEU A 203 10.23 -2.14 3.07
CA LEU A 203 9.55 -1.93 1.80
C LEU A 203 10.22 -2.81 0.74
N GLN A 204 9.44 -3.56 -0.04
CA GLN A 204 9.95 -4.25 -1.22
C GLN A 204 9.42 -3.61 -2.51
N LEU A 205 10.30 -3.38 -3.49
CA LEU A 205 9.95 -2.86 -4.82
C LEU A 205 10.50 -3.82 -5.87
N ASP A 206 9.74 -4.03 -6.96
CA ASP A 206 10.28 -4.74 -8.12
C ASP A 206 11.26 -3.85 -8.89
N ALA A 207 12.14 -4.43 -9.72
CA ALA A 207 13.20 -3.69 -10.42
C ALA A 207 12.67 -2.61 -11.40
N ASP A 208 11.43 -2.72 -11.86
CA ASP A 208 10.71 -1.78 -12.72
C ASP A 208 9.76 -0.84 -11.95
N GLU A 209 9.82 -0.88 -10.61
CA GLU A 209 9.08 -0.01 -9.72
C GLU A 209 9.99 1.04 -9.09
N ALA A 210 9.42 2.22 -8.84
CA ALA A 210 10.10 3.31 -8.17
C ALA A 210 9.18 4.02 -7.18
N LEU A 211 9.79 4.61 -6.16
CA LEU A 211 9.11 5.51 -5.24
C LEU A 211 9.65 6.92 -5.40
N ALA A 212 8.75 7.90 -5.49
CA ALA A 212 9.13 9.30 -5.44
C ALA A 212 9.81 9.60 -4.08
N PRO A 213 10.89 10.40 -4.04
CA PRO A 213 11.61 10.70 -2.80
C PRO A 213 10.70 11.25 -1.69
N GLU A 214 9.71 12.07 -2.04
CA GLU A 214 8.74 12.65 -1.09
C GLU A 214 7.86 11.57 -0.46
N THR A 215 7.37 10.61 -1.27
CA THR A 215 6.63 9.46 -0.77
C THR A 215 7.51 8.59 0.14
N GLY A 216 8.77 8.36 -0.26
CA GLY A 216 9.75 7.60 0.52
C GLY A 216 9.99 8.18 1.92
N ARG A 217 10.11 9.51 2.03
CA ARG A 217 10.27 10.19 3.34
C ARG A 217 9.08 10.00 4.27
N GLY A 218 7.90 9.65 3.76
CA GLY A 218 6.72 9.34 4.57
C GLY A 218 6.70 7.93 5.16
N LEU A 219 7.46 6.97 4.61
CA LEU A 219 7.39 5.57 5.05
C LEU A 219 7.78 5.36 6.52
N PRO A 220 8.83 6.01 7.06
CA PRO A 220 9.19 5.87 8.48
C PRO A 220 8.08 6.25 9.47
N THR A 221 7.28 7.29 9.16
CA THR A 221 6.17 7.71 10.02
C THR A 221 4.91 6.89 9.78
N LEU A 222 4.70 6.35 8.56
CA LEU A 222 3.68 5.33 8.30
C LEU A 222 3.95 4.04 9.07
N ALA A 223 5.19 3.59 9.14
CA ALA A 223 5.60 2.44 9.95
C ALA A 223 5.35 2.71 11.46
N ALA A 224 5.62 3.92 11.93
CA ALA A 224 5.29 4.32 13.31
C ALA A 224 3.77 4.33 13.57
N LEU A 225 2.96 4.82 12.63
CA LEU A 225 1.50 4.78 12.69
C LEU A 225 0.98 3.34 12.77
N ALA A 226 1.55 2.45 11.95
CA ALA A 226 1.17 1.04 11.91
C ALA A 226 1.43 0.35 13.26
N GLU A 227 2.62 0.54 13.84
CA GLU A 227 2.94 0.01 15.17
C GLU A 227 1.97 0.51 16.25
N GLY A 228 1.66 1.80 16.27
CA GLY A 228 0.70 2.39 17.21
C GLY A 228 -0.72 1.85 17.06
N GLY A 229 -1.07 1.36 15.87
CA GLY A 229 -2.36 0.74 15.56
C GLY A 229 -2.36 -0.80 15.52
N GLY A 230 -1.25 -1.44 15.90
CA GLY A 230 -1.10 -2.91 15.86
C GLY A 230 -1.06 -3.53 14.46
N ALA A 231 -0.86 -2.73 13.41
CA ALA A 231 -0.76 -3.22 12.04
C ALA A 231 0.68 -3.67 11.72
N VAL A 232 0.81 -4.76 10.98
CA VAL A 232 2.09 -5.35 10.55
C VAL A 232 2.35 -5.23 9.05
N SER A 233 1.36 -4.76 8.29
CA SER A 233 1.42 -4.65 6.83
C SER A 233 0.73 -3.38 6.34
N ILE A 234 1.37 -2.69 5.40
CA ILE A 234 0.84 -1.46 4.80
C ILE A 234 0.77 -1.63 3.29
N GLY A 235 -0.45 -1.47 2.76
CA GLY A 235 -0.75 -1.37 1.35
C GLY A 235 -0.46 0.02 0.81
N LEU A 236 0.27 0.09 -0.31
CA LEU A 236 0.53 1.33 -1.03
C LEU A 236 -0.14 1.26 -2.42
N PRO A 237 -0.81 2.33 -2.88
CA PRO A 237 -1.27 2.44 -4.25
C PRO A 237 -0.12 2.22 -5.24
N ARG A 238 -0.38 1.55 -6.35
CA ARG A 238 0.52 1.40 -7.48
C ARG A 238 -0.07 2.01 -8.74
N ARG A 239 0.71 2.87 -9.38
CA ARG A 239 0.41 3.46 -10.69
C ARG A 239 1.11 2.66 -11.76
N ASN A 240 0.37 1.72 -12.35
CA ASN A 240 0.81 1.01 -13.54
C ASN A 240 0.74 1.95 -14.74
N ARG A 241 1.88 2.34 -15.29
CA ARG A 241 1.99 3.18 -16.49
C ARG A 241 2.47 2.33 -17.65
N VAL A 242 1.58 2.00 -18.57
CA VAL A 242 1.91 1.28 -19.79
C VAL A 242 2.24 2.29 -20.87
N GLU A 243 3.49 2.36 -21.31
CA GLU A 243 3.98 3.39 -22.25
C GLU A 243 3.61 4.82 -21.78
N GLY A 244 3.76 5.08 -20.47
CA GLY A 244 3.45 6.37 -19.83
C GLY A 244 1.98 6.60 -19.48
N ILE A 245 1.04 5.81 -20.03
CA ILE A 245 -0.40 5.96 -19.80
C ILE A 245 -0.79 5.21 -18.52
N LEU A 246 -1.44 5.91 -17.57
CA LEU A 246 -1.95 5.30 -16.34
C LEU A 246 -3.05 4.29 -16.68
N SER A 247 -2.92 3.09 -16.14
CA SER A 247 -3.89 2.01 -16.28
C SER A 247 -5.12 2.21 -15.37
N ASP A 248 -6.25 1.74 -15.86
CA ASP A 248 -7.55 1.75 -15.18
C ASP A 248 -7.60 0.80 -13.96
N VAL A 249 -6.59 -0.04 -13.74
CA VAL A 249 -6.47 -0.87 -12.51
C VAL A 249 -6.05 -0.08 -11.27
N TYR A 250 -5.67 1.19 -11.42
CA TYR A 250 -5.34 2.06 -10.29
C TYR A 250 -6.51 2.06 -9.26
N PRO A 251 -6.23 1.92 -7.95
CA PRO A 251 -4.93 2.03 -7.29
C PRO A 251 -4.08 0.76 -7.16
N ASP A 252 -4.50 -0.40 -7.68
CA ASP A 252 -3.73 -1.66 -7.66
C ASP A 252 -2.84 -1.87 -6.41
N VAL A 253 -3.47 -1.82 -5.23
CA VAL A 253 -2.77 -1.69 -3.95
C VAL A 253 -1.82 -2.87 -3.70
N GLN A 254 -0.56 -2.54 -3.38
CA GLN A 254 0.48 -3.51 -3.07
C GLN A 254 0.83 -3.48 -1.58
N TYR A 255 0.63 -4.59 -0.87
CA TYR A 255 1.01 -4.74 0.54
C TYR A 255 2.48 -5.10 0.68
N ARG A 256 3.35 -4.10 0.46
CA ARG A 256 4.80 -4.28 0.34
C ARG A 256 5.64 -3.57 1.41
N LEU A 257 5.05 -2.71 2.23
CA LEU A 257 5.69 -2.20 3.45
C LEU A 257 5.24 -3.06 4.63
N ASN A 258 6.09 -3.98 5.06
CA ASN A 258 5.73 -5.02 6.02
C ASN A 258 6.72 -5.06 7.18
N ARG A 259 6.27 -5.56 8.33
CA ARG A 259 7.21 -6.04 9.36
C ARG A 259 8.11 -7.12 8.75
N SER A 260 9.39 -7.11 9.10
CA SER A 260 10.37 -8.04 8.51
C SER A 260 10.08 -9.51 8.82
N HIS A 261 9.28 -9.81 9.85
CA HIS A 261 8.85 -11.19 10.14
C HIS A 261 7.65 -11.65 9.31
N VAL A 262 6.93 -10.75 8.61
CA VAL A 262 5.78 -11.12 7.78
C VAL A 262 6.27 -11.88 6.56
N ARG A 263 5.68 -13.05 6.31
CA ARG A 263 6.06 -13.92 5.20
C ARG A 263 5.10 -13.80 4.04
N PHE A 264 5.61 -13.94 2.84
CA PHE A 264 4.83 -13.97 1.61
C PHE A 264 4.44 -15.41 1.27
N THR A 265 3.22 -15.55 0.77
CA THR A 265 2.67 -16.81 0.24
C THR A 265 2.09 -16.59 -1.16
N GLY A 266 2.05 -17.65 -1.97
CA GLY A 266 1.62 -17.60 -3.37
C GLY A 266 2.81 -17.51 -4.32
N ARG A 267 2.86 -18.40 -5.31
CA ARG A 267 4.04 -18.57 -6.16
C ARG A 267 4.28 -17.37 -7.09
N VAL A 268 3.23 -16.87 -7.74
CA VAL A 268 3.29 -15.79 -8.75
C VAL A 268 2.47 -14.55 -8.39
N HIS A 269 1.37 -14.74 -7.66
CA HIS A 269 0.56 -13.64 -7.10
C HIS A 269 0.74 -13.59 -5.60
N GLU A 270 1.98 -13.33 -5.20
CA GLU A 270 2.40 -13.33 -3.82
C GLU A 270 1.69 -12.25 -3.00
N ARG A 271 1.37 -12.59 -1.77
CA ARG A 271 0.78 -11.67 -0.79
C ARG A 271 1.40 -11.91 0.57
N PRO A 272 1.54 -10.88 1.42
CA PRO A 272 1.90 -11.10 2.81
C PRO A 272 0.82 -11.95 3.48
N ASP A 273 1.26 -13.01 4.16
CA ASP A 273 0.45 -13.82 5.04
C ASP A 273 0.30 -13.12 6.38
N LEU A 274 -0.93 -12.71 6.66
CA LEU A 274 -1.32 -12.04 7.90
C LEU A 274 -1.98 -13.02 8.88
N GLY A 275 -1.70 -14.32 8.75
CA GLY A 275 -2.23 -15.38 9.62
C GLY A 275 -3.74 -15.56 9.49
N GLY A 276 -4.29 -15.28 8.31
CA GLY A 276 -5.74 -15.25 8.07
C GLY A 276 -6.46 -14.02 8.62
N ASP A 277 -5.76 -13.13 9.34
CA ASP A 277 -6.32 -11.89 9.86
C ASP A 277 -5.86 -10.67 9.05
N TRP A 278 -6.53 -10.44 7.92
CA TRP A 278 -6.29 -9.31 7.03
C TRP A 278 -6.40 -7.94 7.72
N ARG A 279 -7.05 -7.87 8.89
CA ARG A 279 -7.24 -6.66 9.70
C ARG A 279 -5.94 -6.16 10.33
N GLN A 280 -4.89 -7.00 10.33
CA GLN A 280 -3.53 -6.62 10.71
C GLN A 280 -2.83 -5.75 9.65
N GLY A 281 -3.49 -5.43 8.54
CA GLY A 281 -3.00 -4.47 7.54
C GLY A 281 -3.86 -3.22 7.40
N PHE A 282 -3.37 -2.21 6.70
CA PHE A 282 -4.19 -1.10 6.19
C PHE A 282 -3.59 -0.47 4.93
N ILE A 283 -4.36 0.41 4.27
CA ILE A 283 -3.93 1.11 3.06
C ILE A 283 -3.50 2.53 3.42
N ALA A 284 -2.27 2.92 3.07
CA ALA A 284 -1.84 4.31 3.14
C ALA A 284 -2.02 4.99 1.78
N LEU A 285 -2.59 6.18 1.76
CA LEU A 285 -2.99 6.93 0.56
C LEU A 285 -2.13 8.19 0.32
N GLY A 286 -1.03 8.35 1.09
CA GLY A 286 -0.13 9.51 1.04
C GLY A 286 0.92 9.50 -0.09
N GLY A 287 0.76 8.63 -1.08
CA GLY A 287 1.69 8.46 -2.21
C GLY A 287 1.41 7.17 -2.96
N ALA A 288 2.22 6.88 -3.98
CA ALA A 288 2.09 5.67 -4.79
C ALA A 288 3.44 5.15 -5.26
N ILE A 289 3.51 3.83 -5.48
CA ILE A 289 4.56 3.16 -6.23
C ILE A 289 4.32 3.44 -7.71
N GLU A 290 5.33 3.93 -8.43
CA GLU A 290 5.27 4.10 -9.88
C GLU A 290 5.83 2.84 -10.54
N HIS A 291 5.04 2.20 -11.40
CA HIS A 291 5.42 0.97 -12.09
C HIS A 291 5.39 1.22 -13.59
N ARG A 292 6.56 1.15 -14.23
CA ARG A 292 6.72 1.47 -15.65
C ARG A 292 6.74 0.20 -16.48
N LEU A 293 5.75 0.06 -17.34
CA LEU A 293 5.53 -1.13 -18.14
C LEU A 293 5.60 -0.81 -19.63
N THR A 294 6.17 -1.72 -20.41
CA THR A 294 5.99 -1.72 -21.87
C THR A 294 4.82 -2.60 -22.25
N ARG A 295 4.19 -2.34 -23.40
CA ARG A 295 3.11 -3.22 -23.90
C ARG A 295 3.60 -4.66 -24.10
N THR A 296 4.81 -4.83 -24.62
CA THR A 296 5.45 -6.14 -24.81
C THR A 296 5.63 -6.86 -23.49
N HIS A 297 6.05 -6.14 -22.43
CA HIS A 297 6.17 -6.73 -21.10
C HIS A 297 4.81 -7.21 -20.59
N VAL A 298 3.76 -6.38 -20.69
CA VAL A 298 2.40 -6.73 -20.25
C VAL A 298 1.89 -8.00 -20.93
N ALA A 299 2.06 -8.14 -22.25
CA ALA A 299 1.67 -9.34 -22.98
C ALA A 299 2.50 -10.58 -22.59
N ALA A 300 3.82 -10.42 -22.43
CA ALA A 300 4.71 -11.53 -22.10
C ALA A 300 4.60 -11.99 -20.63
N ARG A 301 4.12 -11.15 -19.72
CA ARG A 301 3.97 -11.44 -18.28
C ARG A 301 2.92 -12.51 -18.06
N SER A 302 1.72 -12.33 -18.59
CA SER A 302 0.60 -13.27 -18.38
C SER A 302 0.95 -14.69 -18.87
N THR A 303 1.58 -14.81 -20.04
CA THR A 303 2.06 -16.10 -20.55
C THR A 303 3.12 -16.73 -19.65
N ARG A 304 4.11 -15.95 -19.20
CA ARG A 304 5.16 -16.46 -18.30
C ARG A 304 4.59 -16.93 -16.96
N TYR A 305 3.62 -16.19 -16.43
CA TYR A 305 2.97 -16.51 -15.17
C TYR A 305 2.13 -17.78 -15.26
N GLU A 306 1.37 -17.92 -16.34
CA GLU A 306 0.62 -19.15 -16.64
C GLU A 306 1.54 -20.37 -16.78
N THR A 307 2.73 -20.20 -17.38
CA THR A 307 3.74 -21.28 -17.45
C THR A 307 4.31 -21.63 -16.07
N MET A 308 4.52 -20.65 -15.17
CA MET A 308 5.09 -20.87 -13.85
C MET A 308 4.09 -21.43 -12.83
N ASP A 309 2.83 -21.03 -12.93
CA ASP A 309 1.73 -21.44 -12.06
C ASP A 309 0.42 -21.54 -12.89
N PRO A 310 0.18 -22.70 -13.54
CA PRO A 310 -0.97 -22.88 -14.42
C PRO A 310 -2.31 -22.58 -13.72
N GLY A 311 -3.19 -21.84 -14.41
CA GLY A 311 -4.46 -21.32 -13.90
C GLY A 311 -4.31 -20.06 -13.04
N ARG A 312 -3.09 -19.56 -12.83
CA ARG A 312 -2.79 -18.35 -12.05
C ARG A 312 -2.12 -17.26 -12.88
N GLY A 313 -2.06 -17.35 -14.20
CA GLY A 313 -1.50 -16.30 -15.06
C GLY A 313 -2.37 -15.05 -15.21
N ARG A 314 -3.65 -15.13 -14.79
CA ARG A 314 -4.66 -14.05 -14.85
C ARG A 314 -4.66 -13.30 -16.19
N PRO A 315 -4.94 -13.97 -17.32
CA PRO A 315 -4.95 -13.32 -18.65
C PRO A 315 -5.90 -12.12 -18.74
N GLU A 316 -6.96 -12.07 -17.92
CA GLU A 316 -7.85 -10.91 -17.77
C GLU A 316 -7.14 -9.65 -17.27
N GLU A 317 -6.07 -9.77 -16.46
CA GLU A 317 -5.26 -8.64 -16.00
C GLU A 317 -4.56 -7.93 -17.16
N GLN A 318 -4.25 -8.63 -18.26
CA GLN A 318 -3.65 -8.01 -19.44
C GLN A 318 -4.58 -6.95 -20.03
N THR A 319 -5.85 -7.30 -20.25
CA THR A 319 -6.85 -6.37 -20.80
C THR A 319 -7.09 -5.21 -19.84
N ALA A 320 -7.13 -5.48 -18.54
CA ALA A 320 -7.32 -4.45 -17.52
C ALA A 320 -6.13 -3.48 -17.47
N LEU A 321 -4.89 -3.98 -17.52
CA LEU A 321 -3.67 -3.18 -17.53
C LEU A 321 -3.58 -2.26 -18.75
N LEU A 322 -4.01 -2.74 -19.92
CA LEU A 322 -3.98 -1.97 -21.16
C LEU A 322 -5.10 -0.92 -21.27
N ARG A 323 -6.13 -0.98 -20.42
CA ARG A 323 -7.21 0.01 -20.41
C ARG A 323 -6.71 1.32 -19.79
N PRO A 324 -6.86 2.48 -20.46
CA PRO A 324 -6.52 3.77 -19.86
C PRO A 324 -7.42 4.11 -18.67
N TYR A 325 -6.83 4.71 -17.64
CA TYR A 325 -7.54 5.23 -16.46
C TYR A 325 -8.62 6.22 -16.85
N ARG A 326 -9.83 6.03 -16.32
CA ARG A 326 -10.90 7.03 -16.38
C ARG A 326 -11.29 7.44 -14.96
N PRO A 327 -11.12 8.72 -14.59
CA PRO A 327 -11.49 9.24 -13.28
C PRO A 327 -12.99 9.08 -13.00
#